data_AF-A0A0C2DBL7-F1
#
_entry.id   AF-A0A0C2DBL7-F1
#
_cell.length_a   1.000
_cell.length_b   1.000
_cell.length_c   1.000
_cell.angle_alpha   90.00
_cell.angle_beta   90.00
_cell.angle_gamma   90.00
#
_symmetry.space_group_name_H-M   'P 1'
#
loop_
_entity.id
_entity.type
_entity.pdbx_description
1 polymer ?
#
loop_
_entity_poly.entity_id
_entity_poly.type
_entity_poly.pdbx_seq_one_letter_code
_entity_poly.pdbx_strand_id
1 'polypeptide(L)' 'MTRLPAPFGDCIREGKDDDFIFVDKQYNTEGCQRSCIQKHLATRCGCGDPRYPPFRTTKNCPVDDPVKSELIFIY' A
#
# COMPACT_ATOMS: atom_id res chain seq x y z
N MET A 1 -21.90 4.41 10.04
CA MET A 1 -22.34 3.02 9.83
C MET A 1 -21.30 2.12 10.48
N THR A 2 -21.67 1.38 11.53
CA THR A 2 -20.71 0.63 12.35
C THR A 2 -20.89 -0.85 12.06
N ARG A 3 -19.98 -1.46 11.29
CA ARG A 3 -20.00 -2.91 11.08
C ARG A 3 -19.52 -3.62 12.35
N LEU A 4 -20.22 -4.68 12.71
CA LEU A 4 -19.82 -5.58 13.78
C LEU A 4 -18.69 -6.50 13.27
N PRO A 5 -17.66 -6.76 14.09
CA PRO A 5 -16.61 -7.73 13.75
C PRO A 5 -17.16 -9.17 13.79
N ALA A 6 -16.28 -10.15 13.57
CA ALA A 6 -16.66 -11.56 13.54
C ALA A 6 -17.43 -11.94 14.82
N PRO A 7 -18.51 -12.74 14.72
CA PRO A 7 -18.98 -13.49 13.54
C PRO A 7 -19.93 -12.73 12.60
N PHE A 8 -20.29 -11.48 12.90
CA PHE A 8 -21.30 -10.73 12.14
C PHE A 8 -20.74 -10.06 10.87
N GLY A 9 -19.41 -10.01 10.75
CA GLY A 9 -18.70 -9.56 9.55
C GLY A 9 -17.19 -9.63 9.75
N ASP A 10 -16.43 -9.78 8.67
CA ASP A 10 -14.95 -9.88 8.73
C ASP A 10 -14.29 -8.49 8.78
N CYS A 11 -14.79 -7.63 9.67
CA CYS A 11 -14.30 -6.26 9.82
C CYS A 11 -13.11 -6.25 10.80
N ILE A 12 -11.90 -6.12 10.25
CA ILE A 12 -10.67 -5.99 11.02
C ILE A 12 -10.47 -4.50 11.37
N ARG A 13 -10.53 -4.17 12.65
CA ARG A 13 -10.28 -2.80 13.15
C ARG A 13 -8.79 -2.51 13.35
N GLU A 14 -8.02 -3.54 13.69
CA GLU A 14 -6.57 -3.46 13.93
C GLU A 14 -5.79 -4.04 12.73
N GLY A 15 -6.16 -3.64 11.51
CA GLY A 15 -5.53 -4.16 10.28
C GLY A 15 -4.20 -3.49 9.93
N LYS A 16 -3.66 -2.66 10.82
CA LYS A 16 -2.41 -1.93 10.60
C LYS A 16 -1.25 -2.83 11.00
N ASP A 17 -0.66 -3.48 10.00
CA ASP A 17 0.57 -4.24 10.13
C ASP A 17 1.81 -3.38 9.82
N ASP A 18 2.99 -3.98 9.92
CA ASP A 18 4.27 -3.34 9.56
C ASP A 18 4.39 -2.99 8.06
N ASP A 19 3.46 -3.49 7.24
CA ASP A 19 3.45 -3.28 5.79
C ASP A 19 2.55 -2.10 5.39
N PHE A 20 1.79 -1.54 6.33
CA PHE A 20 0.93 -0.38 6.11
C PHE A 20 1.74 0.92 5.98
N ILE A 21 1.74 1.50 4.77
CA ILE A 21 2.59 2.65 4.43
C ILE A 21 2.12 3.97 5.05
N PHE A 22 0.87 4.04 5.52
CA PHE A 22 0.30 5.25 6.12
C PHE A 22 0.38 5.20 7.65
N VAL A 23 1.61 5.18 8.18
CA VAL A 23 1.88 5.05 9.62
C VAL A 23 1.21 6.10 10.51
N ASP A 24 0.89 7.30 10.00
CA ASP A 24 0.21 8.34 10.80
C ASP A 24 -1.31 8.37 10.59
N LYS A 25 -1.88 7.41 9.84
CA LYS A 25 -3.31 7.35 9.51
C LYS A 25 -3.99 6.14 10.14
N GLN A 26 -5.30 6.30 10.35
CA GLN A 26 -6.20 5.21 10.73
C GLN A 26 -6.24 4.16 9.62
N TYR A 27 -6.35 2.88 10.00
CA TYR A 27 -6.53 1.80 9.04
C TYR A 27 -7.82 1.99 8.25
N ASN A 28 -7.72 1.84 6.93
CA ASN A 28 -8.86 1.87 6.02
C ASN A 28 -8.58 0.97 4.82
N THR A 29 -9.64 0.64 4.06
CA THR A 29 -9.56 -0.28 2.92
C THR A 29 -8.66 0.23 1.81
N GLU A 30 -8.75 1.51 1.47
CA GLU A 30 -7.90 2.14 0.46
C GLU A 30 -6.42 2.05 0.84
N GLY A 31 -6.09 2.38 2.09
CA GLY A 31 -4.74 2.32 2.63
C GLY A 31 -4.17 0.91 2.59
N CYS A 32 -4.99 -0.11 2.87
CA CYS A 32 -4.60 -1.51 2.76
C CYS A 32 -4.27 -1.89 1.31
N GLN A 33 -5.15 -1.53 0.36
CA GLN A 33 -4.92 -1.78 -1.07
C GLN A 33 -3.63 -1.10 -1.56
N ARG A 34 -3.46 0.19 -1.24
CA ARG A 34 -2.25 0.94 -1.65
C ARG A 34 -0.98 0.41 -0.99
N SER A 35 -1.05 -0.03 0.26
CA SER A 35 0.08 -0.67 0.96
C SER A 35 0.46 -2.00 0.32
N CYS A 36 -0.53 -2.81 -0.06
CA CYS A 36 -0.30 -4.08 -0.77
C CYS A 36 0.37 -3.86 -2.13
N ILE A 37 -0.13 -2.91 -2.93
CA ILE A 37 0.48 -2.54 -4.22
C ILE A 37 1.92 -2.06 -4.01
N GLN A 38 2.15 -1.19 -3.02
CA GLN A 38 3.49 -0.70 -2.73
C GLN A 38 4.48 -1.79 -2.34
N LYS A 39 4.06 -2.74 -1.49
CA LYS A 39 4.85 -3.92 -1.15
C LYS A 39 5.18 -4.76 -2.39
N HIS A 40 4.19 -4.95 -3.27
CA HIS A 40 4.38 -5.71 -4.51
C HIS A 40 5.41 -5.04 -5.43
N LEU A 41 5.28 -3.73 -5.66
CA LEU A 41 6.23 -2.94 -6.47
C LEU A 41 7.63 -2.96 -5.86
N ALA A 42 7.75 -2.75 -4.55
CA ALA A 42 9.04 -2.82 -3.86
C ALA A 42 9.72 -4.18 -4.04
N THR A 43 8.94 -5.28 -4.01
CA THR A 43 9.47 -6.65 -4.14
C THR A 43 9.80 -7.01 -5.59
N ARG A 44 8.98 -6.61 -6.56
CA ARG A 44 9.14 -6.97 -7.98
C ARG A 44 10.11 -6.06 -8.73
N CYS A 45 10.00 -4.76 -8.49
CA CYS A 45 10.67 -3.71 -9.26
C CYS A 45 11.85 -3.09 -8.49
N GLY A 46 11.97 -3.36 -7.19
CA GLY A 46 12.99 -2.78 -6.31
C GLY A 46 12.73 -1.32 -5.93
N CYS A 47 11.57 -0.77 -6.31
CA CYS A 47 11.16 0.59 -5.99
C CYS A 47 9.64 0.70 -5.91
N GLY A 48 9.15 1.71 -5.20
CA GLY A 48 7.73 1.96 -5.00
C GLY A 48 7.11 2.99 -5.95
N ASP A 49 5.79 3.10 -5.97
CA ASP A 49 5.07 4.17 -6.68
C ASP A 49 5.36 5.55 -6.04
N PRO A 50 5.87 6.55 -6.79
CA PRO A 50 6.20 7.88 -6.28
C PRO A 50 5.00 8.69 -5.78
N ARG A 51 3.76 8.33 -6.15
CA ARG A 51 2.54 9.00 -5.70
C ARG A 51 2.18 8.69 -4.24
N TYR A 52 2.73 7.61 -3.68
CA TYR A 52 2.43 7.14 -2.34
C TYR A 52 3.67 7.14 -1.44
N PRO A 53 3.50 7.07 -0.11
CA PRO A 53 4.62 6.90 0.80
C PRO A 53 5.44 5.65 0.45
N PRO A 54 6.77 5.67 0.68
CA PRO A 54 7.63 4.54 0.41
C PRO A 54 7.27 3.34 1.28
N PHE A 55 7.45 2.15 0.73
CA PHE A 55 7.34 0.92 1.49
C PHE A 55 8.61 0.72 2.34
N ARG A 56 8.50 0.90 3.66
CA ARG A 56 9.60 0.76 4.62
C ARG A 56 10.81 1.63 4.22
N THR A 57 11.95 1.00 3.91
CA THR A 57 13.20 1.65 3.49
C THR A 57 13.39 1.70 1.98
N THR A 58 12.47 1.09 1.21
CA THR A 58 12.54 1.06 -0.25
C THR A 58 12.13 2.40 -0.83
N LYS A 59 13.03 3.03 -1.58
CA LYS A 59 12.76 4.32 -2.24
C LYS A 59 11.72 4.16 -3.35
N ASN A 60 10.99 5.24 -3.60
CA ASN A 60 10.10 5.31 -4.75
C ASN A 60 10.89 5.37 -6.07
N CYS A 61 10.28 4.86 -7.14
CA CYS A 61 10.85 4.86 -8.47
C CYS A 61 11.02 6.30 -8.98
N PRO A 62 12.10 6.57 -9.73
CA PRO A 62 12.22 7.85 -10.44
C PRO A 62 11.10 7.96 -11.48
N VAL A 63 10.47 9.14 -11.54
CA VAL A 63 9.36 9.42 -12.48
C VAL A 63 9.87 9.51 -13.92
N ASP A 64 11.16 9.81 -14.09
CA ASP A 64 11.80 9.97 -15.40
C ASP A 64 12.17 8.64 -16.08
N ASP A 65 11.89 7.49 -15.45
CA ASP A 65 12.14 6.17 -16.03
C ASP A 65 10.84 5.63 -16.67
N PRO A 66 10.76 5.57 -18.02
CA PRO A 66 9.54 5.18 -18.71
C PRO A 66 9.17 3.71 -18.48
N VAL A 67 10.17 2.82 -18.31
CA VAL A 67 9.94 1.39 -18.07
C VAL A 67 9.33 1.16 -16.69
N LYS A 68 9.82 1.89 -15.69
CA LYS A 68 9.28 1.81 -14.31
C LYS A 68 7.93 2.51 -14.18
N SER A 69 7.69 3.56 -14.95
CA SER A 69 6.40 4.25 -14.98
C SER A 69 5.30 3.34 -15.52
N GLU A 70 5.53 2.61 -16.61
CA GLU A 70 4.53 1.67 -17.15
C GLU A 70 4.14 0.56 -16.16
N LEU A 71 5.11 0.05 -15.38
CA LEU A 71 4.86 -0.97 -14.35
C LEU A 71 3.92 -0.50 -13.24
N ILE A 72 3.93 0.81 -12.93
CA ILE A 72 3.04 1.43 -11.94
C ILE A 72 1.61 1.56 -12.48
N PHE A 73 1.43 1.77 -13.80
CA PHE A 73 0.11 1.96 -14.42
C PHE A 73 -0.70 0.67 -14.63
N ILE A 74 -0.10 -0.50 -14.39
CA ILE A 74 -0.78 -1.81 -14.52
C ILE A 74 -1.64 -2.14 -13.28
N TYR A 75 -1.48 -1.41 -12.16
CA TYR A 75 -2.20 -1.59 -10.89
C TYR A 75 -2.99 -0.35 -10.47
#